data_AF-A0A382XYK5-F1
#
_entry.id   AF-A0A382XYK5-F1
#
_cell.length_a   1.000
_cell.length_b   1.000
_cell.length_c   1.000
_cell.angle_alpha   90.00
_cell.angle_beta   90.00
_cell.angle_gamma   90.00
#
_symmetry.space_group_name_H-M   'P 1'
#
loop_
_entity.id
_entity.type
_entity.pdbx_description
1 polymer ?
#
loop_
_entity_poly.entity_id
_entity_poly.type
_entity_poly.pdbx_seq_one_letter_code
_entity_poly.pdbx_strand_id
1 'polypeptide(L)' 'MSGLRNLIHEARRRSIWQVVVFYAGGSWVVWEAIQGISGTVGLPDWVPGAALILILVGFLVVVGTAFVQ' A
#
# COMPACT_ATOMS: atom_id res chain seq x y z
N MET A 1 -22.03 18.88 -1.37
CA MET A 1 -21.12 17.85 -0.82
C MET A 1 -20.69 16.90 -1.93
N SER A 2 -20.07 17.43 -3.00
CA SER A 2 -20.01 16.75 -4.31
C SER A 2 -18.59 16.57 -4.85
N GLY A 3 -17.61 17.28 -4.26
CA GLY A 3 -16.22 17.27 -4.71
C GLY A 3 -15.54 15.91 -4.50
N LEU A 4 -15.69 15.31 -3.31
CA LEU A 4 -15.08 14.01 -2.98
C LEU A 4 -15.53 12.89 -3.93
N ARG A 5 -16.81 12.90 -4.33
CA ARG A 5 -17.36 11.86 -5.21
C ARG A 5 -16.87 12.02 -6.65
N ASN A 6 -16.64 13.24 -7.11
CA ASN A 6 -15.98 13.50 -8.40
C ASN A 6 -14.49 13.16 -8.35
N LEU A 7 -13.78 13.43 -7.24
CA LEU A 7 -12.37 13.02 -7.10
C LEU A 7 -12.22 11.48 -7.07
N ILE A 8 -13.14 10.78 -6.40
CA ILE A 8 -13.21 9.32 -6.40
C ILE A 8 -13.59 8.77 -7.79
N HIS A 9 -14.45 9.46 -8.53
CA HIS A 9 -14.80 9.07 -9.91
C HIS A 9 -13.69 9.36 -10.91
N GLU A 10 -12.93 10.44 -10.74
CA GLU A 10 -11.79 10.76 -11.60
C GLU A 10 -10.61 9.81 -11.32
N ALA A 11 -10.34 9.50 -10.04
CA ALA A 11 -9.37 8.47 -9.65
C ALA A 11 -9.75 7.06 -10.14
N ARG A 12 -11.03 6.83 -10.43
CA ARG A 12 -11.56 5.56 -10.97
C ARG A 12 -11.43 5.45 -12.49
N ARG A 13 -11.09 6.52 -13.20
CA ARG A 13 -11.14 6.59 -14.68
C ARG A 13 -9.95 5.96 -15.42
N ARG A 14 -9.21 5.00 -14.83
CA ARG A 14 -8.48 3.86 -15.49
C ARG A 14 -7.04 3.59 -15.03
N SER A 15 -6.24 4.57 -14.58
CA SER A 15 -4.82 4.33 -14.21
C SER A 15 -4.59 4.24 -12.69
N ILE A 16 -5.09 5.22 -11.93
CA ILE A 16 -4.83 5.34 -10.49
C ILE A 16 -5.41 4.15 -9.70
N TRP A 17 -6.61 3.67 -10.05
CA TRP A 17 -7.20 2.50 -9.40
C TRP A 17 -6.40 1.21 -9.61
N GLN A 18 -5.75 1.06 -10.76
CA GLN A 18 -4.88 -0.10 -11.03
C GLN A 18 -3.68 -0.07 -10.10
N VAL A 19 -3.03 1.08 -9.97
CA VAL A 19 -1.89 1.26 -9.06
C VAL A 19 -2.30 1.02 -7.61
N VAL A 20 -3.44 1.55 -7.18
CA VAL A 20 -3.95 1.37 -5.81
C VAL A 20 -4.24 -0.11 -5.51
N VAL A 21 -4.91 -0.82 -6.42
CA VAL A 21 -5.21 -2.26 -6.24
C VAL A 21 -3.94 -3.10 -6.28
N PHE A 22 -3.01 -2.81 -7.19
CA PHE A 22 -1.73 -3.52 -7.27
C PHE A 22 -0.88 -3.28 -6.02
N TYR A 23 -0.88 -2.04 -5.52
CA TYR A 23 -0.16 -1.69 -4.31
C TYR A 23 -0.79 -2.31 -3.06
N ALA A 24 -2.12 -2.26 -2.94
CA ALA A 24 -2.85 -2.89 -1.84
C ALA A 24 -2.63 -4.42 -1.85
N GLY A 25 -2.68 -5.05 -3.03
CA GLY A 25 -2.38 -6.46 -3.19
C GLY A 25 -0.93 -6.81 -2.84
N GLY A 26 0.05 -6.03 -3.33
CA GLY A 26 1.46 -6.22 -3.01
C GLY A 26 1.76 -6.02 -1.53
N SER A 27 1.19 -4.97 -0.92
CA SER A 27 1.32 -4.70 0.52
C SER A 27 0.71 -5.80 1.36
N TRP A 28 -0.43 -6.35 0.94
CA TRP A 28 -1.06 -7.49 1.58
C TRP A 28 -0.16 -8.72 1.55
N VAL A 29 0.42 -9.06 0.40
CA VAL A 29 1.37 -10.18 0.27
C VAL A 29 2.60 -9.99 1.15
N VAL A 30 3.17 -8.78 1.17
CA VAL A 30 4.31 -8.47 2.03
C VAL A 30 3.94 -8.60 3.50
N TRP A 31 2.78 -8.08 3.90
CA TRP A 31 2.28 -8.18 5.27
C TRP A 31 2.09 -9.63 5.73
N GLU A 32 1.45 -10.46 4.91
CA GLU A 32 1.29 -11.90 5.17
C GLU A 32 2.66 -12.60 5.29
N ALA A 33 3.63 -12.27 4.44
CA ALA A 33 4.97 -12.81 4.51
C ALA A 33 5.69 -12.42 5.83
N ILE A 34 5.57 -11.16 6.26
CA ILE A 34 6.17 -10.69 7.52
C ILE A 34 5.55 -11.41 8.71
N GLN A 35 4.21 -11.55 8.74
CA GLN A 35 3.51 -12.24 9.81
C GLN A 35 3.86 -13.74 9.86
N GLY A 36 3.98 -14.38 8.69
CA GLY A 36 4.45 -15.76 8.58
C GLY A 36 5.88 -15.92 9.10
N ILE A 37 6.80 -15.05 8.69
CA ILE A 37 8.20 -15.13 9.09
C ILE A 37 8.39 -14.76 10.57
N SER A 38 7.71 -13.72 11.07
CA SER A 38 7.77 -13.31 12.48
C SER A 38 7.28 -14.40 13.42
N GLY A 39 6.18 -15.07 13.07
CA GLY A 39 5.64 -16.20 13.82
C GLY A 39 6.52 -17.46 13.77
N THR A 40 7.30 -17.65 12.70
CA THR A 40 8.13 -18.87 12.53
C THR A 40 9.53 -18.71 13.13
N VAL A 41 10.12 -17.52 12.99
CA VAL A 41 11.53 -17.26 13.36
C VAL A 41 11.63 -16.49 14.68
N GLY A 42 10.51 -16.02 15.24
CA GLY A 42 10.51 -15.25 16.50
C GLY A 42 11.20 -13.90 16.31
N LEU A 43 10.87 -13.18 15.23
CA LEU A 43 11.48 -11.89 14.97
C LEU A 43 11.11 -10.91 16.09
N PRO A 44 12.03 -10.00 16.47
CA PRO A 44 11.76 -9.00 17.47
C PRO A 44 10.52 -8.17 17.13
N ASP A 45 9.77 -7.77 18.15
CA ASP A 45 8.47 -7.07 18.04
C ASP A 45 8.53 -5.74 17.25
N TRP A 46 9.72 -5.18 17.05
CA TRP A 46 9.93 -3.98 16.24
C TRP A 46 9.86 -4.24 14.73
N VAL A 47 10.07 -5.48 14.27
CA VAL A 47 10.12 -5.80 12.84
C VAL A 47 8.77 -5.62 12.14
N PRO A 48 7.64 -6.14 12.67
CA PRO A 48 6.33 -5.91 12.06
C PRO A 48 5.99 -4.41 11.96
N GLY A 49 6.34 -3.62 12.98
CA GLY A 49 6.15 -2.17 12.97
C GLY A 49 7.01 -1.45 11.92
N ALA A 50 8.30 -1.79 11.82
CA ALA A 50 9.20 -1.24 10.81
C ALA A 50 8.74 -1.58 9.39
N ALA A 51 8.26 -2.79 9.18
CA ALA A 51 7.78 -3.23 7.88
C ALA A 51 6.47 -2.53 7.46
N LEU A 52 5.58 -2.25 8.43
CA LEU A 52 4.41 -1.39 8.22
C LEU A 52 4.82 0.01 7.74
N ILE A 53 5.85 0.61 8.36
CA ILE A 53 6.38 1.92 7.95
C ILE A 53 6.93 1.86 6.53
N LEU A 54 7.69 0.80 6.19
CA LEU A 54 8.23 0.61 4.83
C LEU A 54 7.11 0.46 3.78
N ILE A 55 6.03 -0.26 4.10
CA ILE A 55 4.83 -0.35 3.26
C ILE A 55 4.19 1.03 3.11
N LEU A 56 4.03 1.80 4.18
CA LEU A 56 3.46 3.15 4.09
C LEU A 56 4.31 4.10 3.24
N VAL A 57 5.63 4.06 3.39
CA VAL A 57 6.56 4.86 2.57
C VAL A 57 6.52 4.41 1.12
N GLY A 58 6.55 3.11 0.86
CA GLY A 58 6.41 2.56 -0.49
C GLY A 58 5.08 2.98 -1.14
N PHE A 59 4.00 3.07 -0.36
CA PHE A 59 2.69 3.47 -0.86
C PHE A 59 2.72 4.92 -1.32
N LEU A 60 3.26 5.80 -0.49
CA LEU A 60 3.46 7.20 -0.79
C LEU A 60 4.32 7.42 -2.04
N VAL A 61 5.40 6.64 -2.18
CA VAL A 61 6.27 6.69 -3.38
C VAL A 61 5.49 6.24 -4.61
N VAL A 62 4.84 5.09 -4.57
CA VAL A 62 4.12 4.54 -5.74
C VAL A 62 2.96 5.43 -6.16
N VAL A 63 2.19 5.93 -5.20
CA VAL A 63 1.11 6.90 -5.45
C VAL A 63 1.70 8.18 -6.02
N GLY A 64 2.76 8.73 -5.41
CA GLY A 64 3.45 9.93 -5.91
C GLY A 64 3.94 9.78 -7.35
N THR A 65 4.55 8.64 -7.69
CA THR A 65 5.00 8.37 -9.06
C THR A 65 3.85 8.22 -10.05
N ALA A 66 2.72 7.61 -9.63
CA ALA A 66 1.54 7.49 -10.49
C ALA A 66 0.81 8.81 -10.74
N PHE A 67 1.01 9.82 -9.88
CA PHE A 67 0.53 11.19 -10.12
C PHE A 67 1.45 11.99 -11.06
N VAL A 68 2.73 11.61 -11.16
CA VAL A 68 3.73 12.26 -12.01
C VAL A 68 3.73 11.70 -13.44
N GLN A 69 3.18 10.50 -13.63
CA GLN A 69 3.15 9.75 -14.89
C GLN A 69 1.80 9.87 -15.61
#